data_AF-A0A482WD34-F1
#
_entry.id   AF-A0A482WD34-F1
#
_cell.length_a   1.000
_cell.length_b   1.000
_cell.length_c   1.000
_cell.angle_alpha   90.00
_cell.angle_beta   90.00
_cell.angle_gamma   90.00
#
_symmetry.space_group_name_H-M   'P 1'
#
loop_
_entity.id
_entity.type
_entity.pdbx_description
1 polymer ?
#
loop_
_entity_poly.entity_id
_entity_poly.type
_entity_poly.pdbx_seq_one_letter_code
_entity_poly.pdbx_strand_id
1 'polypeptide(L)'
;LAFKAFPDILYFEVNKGVRLEKDTSQYDRFVELPFPVSFSVYLFHIENSEEILTGAKPNITEVGPYVYKQTRRKTVLYTDSEEDVIAYTQQETFEFDAAASSPRKEDDRVIALNAPLMSIYQIAEPMGVLVSAVVDNCIKSTFQANYGQIFINISVRELLFDGLNFCRNTEDNACSYINNIVCKQAATKRNVDVLEDSSLRFSYLNYKQKEPDGKYVVKRGIDDIEQLGHIVTWNDMKYTHYWGENTTCSEVKGTDSTVYPPRVKKDNSFFIYATDIC
;
A
#
# COMPACT_ATOMS: atom_id res chain seq x y z
N LEU A 1 -48.96 -7.33 -18.86
CA LEU A 1 -48.00 -8.45 -18.76
C LEU A 1 -46.58 -8.03 -19.16
N ALA A 2 -46.39 -7.43 -20.34
CA ALA A 2 -45.07 -6.93 -20.80
C ALA A 2 -44.35 -5.98 -19.82
N PHE A 3 -45.06 -5.02 -19.21
CA PHE A 3 -44.50 -4.09 -18.22
C PHE A 3 -44.09 -4.72 -16.89
N LYS A 4 -44.59 -5.92 -16.55
CA LYS A 4 -44.24 -6.63 -15.31
C LYS A 4 -43.07 -7.59 -15.49
N ALA A 5 -42.94 -8.20 -16.67
CA ALA A 5 -41.84 -9.12 -16.99
C ALA A 5 -40.57 -8.41 -17.46
N PHE A 6 -40.69 -7.21 -18.04
CA PHE A 6 -39.54 -6.45 -18.52
C PHE A 6 -38.49 -6.14 -17.44
N PRO A 7 -38.86 -5.69 -16.22
CA PRO A 7 -37.89 -5.52 -15.13
C PRO A 7 -37.15 -6.82 -14.78
N ASP A 8 -37.85 -7.95 -14.70
CA ASP A 8 -37.24 -9.24 -14.33
C ASP A 8 -36.24 -9.71 -15.40
N ILE A 9 -36.59 -9.56 -16.68
CA ILE A 9 -35.70 -9.87 -17.80
C ILE A 9 -34.48 -8.93 -17.80
N LEU A 10 -34.70 -7.63 -17.58
CA LEU A 10 -33.63 -6.65 -17.48
C LEU A 10 -32.68 -7.01 -16.32
N TYR A 11 -33.20 -7.34 -15.14
CA TYR A 11 -32.39 -7.73 -13.98
C TYR A 11 -31.64 -9.03 -14.24
N PHE A 12 -32.24 -9.99 -14.92
CA PHE A 12 -31.57 -11.23 -15.31
C PHE A 12 -30.37 -10.96 -16.22
N GLU A 13 -30.54 -10.15 -17.27
CA GLU A 13 -29.46 -9.80 -18.19
C GLU A 13 -28.36 -8.97 -17.51
N VAL A 14 -28.74 -8.02 -16.64
CA VAL A 14 -27.77 -7.24 -15.84
C VAL A 14 -26.98 -8.16 -14.92
N ASN A 15 -27.63 -9.02 -14.16
CA ASN A 15 -26.96 -9.95 -13.25
C ASN A 15 -26.02 -10.87 -14.00
N LYS A 16 -26.44 -11.40 -15.16
CA LYS A 16 -25.59 -12.23 -16.02
C LYS A 16 -24.37 -11.46 -16.53
N GLY A 17 -24.52 -10.19 -16.87
CA GLY A 17 -23.45 -9.34 -17.40
C GLY A 17 -22.41 -8.90 -16.36
N VAL A 18 -22.73 -8.90 -15.06
CA VAL A 18 -21.85 -8.39 -13.98
C VAL A 18 -21.23 -9.48 -13.10
N ARG A 19 -21.57 -10.74 -13.31
CA ARG A 19 -20.94 -11.87 -12.60
C ARG A 19 -19.47 -12.01 -12.96
N LEU A 20 -18.66 -12.49 -12.02
CA LEU A 20 -17.26 -12.86 -12.30
C LEU A 20 -17.19 -14.26 -12.91
N GLU A 21 -17.67 -14.36 -14.15
CA GLU A 21 -17.66 -15.58 -14.95
C GLU A 21 -16.72 -15.41 -16.14
N LYS A 22 -15.92 -16.44 -16.44
CA LYS A 22 -14.95 -16.40 -17.54
C LYS A 22 -15.67 -16.08 -18.87
N ASP A 23 -14.97 -15.41 -19.77
CA ASP A 23 -15.47 -15.01 -21.10
C ASP A 23 -16.60 -13.95 -21.05
N THR A 24 -16.77 -13.27 -19.92
CA THR A 24 -17.63 -12.09 -19.79
C THR A 24 -16.81 -10.81 -19.78
N SER A 25 -17.39 -9.72 -20.30
CA SER A 25 -16.72 -8.41 -20.29
C SER A 25 -16.41 -7.88 -18.88
N GLN A 26 -17.20 -8.28 -17.88
CA GLN A 26 -16.96 -7.90 -16.49
C GLN A 26 -15.76 -8.64 -15.92
N TYR A 27 -15.59 -9.93 -16.24
CA TYR A 27 -14.42 -10.70 -15.84
C TYR A 27 -13.14 -10.11 -16.44
N ASP A 28 -13.16 -9.74 -17.72
CA ASP A 28 -12.00 -9.14 -18.37
C ASP A 28 -11.59 -7.82 -17.68
N ARG A 29 -12.57 -6.96 -17.38
CA ARG A 29 -12.35 -5.68 -16.65
C ARG A 29 -11.92 -5.88 -15.20
N PHE A 30 -12.41 -6.95 -14.56
CA PHE A 30 -12.00 -7.33 -13.22
C PHE A 30 -10.53 -7.76 -13.19
N VAL A 31 -10.12 -8.57 -14.17
CA VAL A 31 -8.73 -9.04 -14.30
C VAL A 31 -7.80 -7.86 -14.60
N GLU A 32 -8.16 -7.01 -15.55
CA GLU A 32 -7.34 -5.88 -15.96
C GLU A 32 -8.21 -4.75 -16.52
N LEU A 33 -8.06 -3.55 -15.95
CA LEU A 33 -8.78 -2.39 -16.47
C LEU A 33 -8.23 -2.01 -17.86
N PRO A 34 -9.10 -1.66 -18.83
CA PRO A 34 -8.65 -1.31 -20.18
C PRO A 34 -7.94 0.06 -20.26
N PHE A 35 -7.86 0.79 -19.15
CA PHE A 35 -7.17 2.07 -19.02
C PHE A 35 -6.57 2.22 -17.63
N PRO A 36 -5.45 2.95 -17.49
CA PRO A 36 -4.88 3.28 -16.19
C PRO A 36 -5.74 4.30 -15.44
N VAL A 37 -5.68 4.25 -14.11
CA VAL A 37 -6.29 5.22 -13.21
C VAL A 37 -5.28 6.32 -12.88
N SER A 38 -5.73 7.56 -12.76
CA SER A 38 -4.87 8.66 -12.31
C SER A 38 -4.64 8.59 -10.80
N PHE A 39 -3.39 8.44 -10.38
CA PHE A 39 -2.95 8.43 -8.99
C PHE A 39 -2.12 9.68 -8.70
N SER A 40 -2.65 10.59 -7.89
CA SER A 40 -2.00 11.88 -7.59
C SER A 40 -1.43 11.89 -6.19
N VAL A 41 -0.15 12.20 -6.06
CA VAL A 41 0.55 12.33 -4.78
C VAL A 41 0.79 13.81 -4.46
N TYR A 42 0.50 14.19 -3.22
CA TYR A 42 0.82 15.49 -2.65
C TYR A 42 1.72 15.27 -1.44
N LEU A 43 2.82 16.00 -1.37
CA LEU A 43 3.80 15.89 -0.29
C LEU A 43 3.81 17.17 0.53
N PHE A 44 4.17 17.07 1.81
CA PHE A 44 4.40 18.23 2.65
C PHE A 44 5.91 18.53 2.70
N HIS A 45 6.31 19.65 2.10
CA HIS A 45 7.66 20.19 2.19
C HIS A 45 7.81 20.96 3.51
N ILE A 46 8.91 20.72 4.22
CA ILE A 46 9.23 21.38 5.49
C ILE A 46 10.10 22.61 5.23
N GLU A 47 9.57 23.79 5.57
CA GLU A 47 10.23 25.08 5.30
C GLU A 47 11.28 25.46 6.37
N ASN A 48 11.10 24.98 7.60
CA ASN A 48 11.82 25.46 8.78
C ASN A 48 12.44 24.30 9.60
N SER A 49 13.16 23.40 8.92
CA SER A 49 13.68 22.16 9.53
C SER A 49 14.61 22.43 10.72
N GLU A 50 15.47 23.44 10.65
CA GLU A 50 16.41 23.79 11.72
C GLU A 50 15.68 24.36 12.95
N GLU A 51 14.68 25.22 12.74
CA GLU A 51 13.91 25.79 13.86
C GLU A 51 13.09 24.71 14.58
N ILE A 52 12.55 23.73 13.85
CA ILE A 52 11.80 22.61 14.45
C ILE A 52 12.69 21.83 15.44
N LEU A 53 13.97 21.61 15.11
CA LEU A 53 14.91 20.90 16.00
C LEU A 53 15.13 21.64 17.32
N THR A 54 14.89 22.95 17.35
CA THR A 54 14.98 23.79 18.56
C THR A 54 13.63 23.98 19.27
N GLY A 55 12.58 23.31 18.82
CA GLY A 55 11.24 23.34 19.42
C GLY A 55 10.26 24.31 18.77
N ALA A 56 10.59 24.91 17.61
CA ALA A 56 9.64 25.73 16.88
C ALA A 56 8.51 24.89 16.26
N LYS A 57 7.37 25.53 16.02
CA LYS A 57 6.24 24.89 15.33
C LYS A 57 6.63 24.60 13.86
N PRO A 58 6.32 23.40 13.32
CA PRO A 58 6.54 23.13 11.90
C PRO A 58 5.75 24.08 10.99
N ASN A 59 6.45 24.63 10.00
CA ASN A 59 5.92 25.35 8.86
C ASN A 59 6.08 24.45 7.63
N ILE A 60 4.96 24.07 7.03
CA ILE A 60 4.92 23.10 5.93
C ILE A 60 4.11 23.65 4.76
N THR A 61 4.54 23.30 3.55
CA THR A 61 3.85 23.65 2.30
C THR A 61 3.50 22.38 1.53
N GLU A 62 2.26 22.30 1.03
CA GLU A 62 1.86 21.20 0.15
C GLU A 62 2.48 21.41 -1.24
N VAL A 63 3.11 20.36 -1.78
CA VAL A 63 3.73 20.35 -3.10
C VAL A 63 3.22 19.15 -3.90
N GLY A 64 2.70 19.45 -5.09
CA GLY A 64 2.11 18.48 -6.00
C GLY A 64 1.25 19.20 -7.06
N PRO A 65 0.43 18.44 -7.80
CA PRO A 65 0.40 16.97 -7.78
C PRO A 65 1.60 16.35 -8.52
N TYR A 66 2.09 15.23 -8.02
CA TYR A 66 2.89 14.27 -8.79
C TYR A 66 1.95 13.16 -9.23
N VAL A 67 1.62 13.14 -10.53
CA VAL A 67 0.58 12.28 -11.10
C VAL A 67 1.23 11.06 -11.74
N TYR A 68 0.67 9.90 -11.44
CA TYR A 68 1.07 8.60 -11.97
C TYR A 68 -0.13 7.93 -12.63
N LYS A 69 0.09 7.31 -13.79
CA LYS A 69 -0.82 6.33 -14.37
C LYS A 69 -0.64 5.03 -13.61
N GLN A 70 -1.65 4.68 -12.83
CA GLN A 70 -1.70 3.44 -12.08
C GLN A 70 -2.45 2.38 -12.87
N THR A 71 -1.79 1.27 -13.17
CA THR A 71 -2.43 0.07 -13.73
C THR A 71 -2.55 -1.00 -12.66
N ARG A 72 -3.64 -1.74 -12.68
CA ARG A 72 -3.89 -2.88 -11.77
C ARG A 72 -4.14 -4.12 -12.59
N ARG A 73 -3.45 -5.20 -12.26
CA ARG A 73 -3.63 -6.50 -12.91
C ARG A 73 -3.81 -7.59 -11.87
N LYS A 74 -4.84 -8.40 -12.04
CA LYS A 74 -5.13 -9.56 -11.19
C LYS A 74 -4.69 -10.84 -11.86
N THR A 75 -3.96 -11.67 -11.14
CA THR A 75 -3.62 -13.03 -11.57
C THR A 75 -4.57 -13.99 -10.89
N VAL A 76 -5.47 -14.61 -11.66
CA VAL A 76 -6.42 -15.60 -11.13
C VAL A 76 -5.69 -16.89 -10.82
N LEU A 77 -5.84 -17.37 -9.58
CA LEU A 77 -5.21 -18.59 -9.09
C LEU A 77 -6.12 -19.80 -9.32
N TYR A 78 -7.39 -19.69 -8.94
CA TYR A 78 -8.41 -20.72 -9.13
C TYR A 78 -9.82 -20.13 -9.03
N THR A 79 -10.80 -20.93 -9.45
CA THR A 79 -12.22 -20.71 -9.24
C THR A 79 -12.84 -21.95 -8.64
N ASP A 80 -13.75 -21.79 -7.69
CA ASP A 80 -14.52 -22.88 -7.09
C ASP A 80 -16.01 -22.65 -7.39
N SER A 81 -16.63 -23.64 -8.03
CA SER A 81 -18.03 -23.56 -8.42
C SER A 81 -19.01 -24.02 -7.35
N GLU A 82 -18.59 -24.82 -6.38
CA GLU A 82 -19.44 -25.24 -5.27
C GLU A 82 -19.54 -24.11 -4.23
N GLU A 83 -18.45 -23.40 -3.99
CA GLU A 83 -18.39 -22.30 -3.02
C GLU A 83 -18.67 -20.92 -3.63
N ASP A 84 -18.87 -20.85 -4.95
CA ASP A 84 -19.02 -19.63 -5.74
C ASP A 84 -17.93 -18.58 -5.52
N VAL A 85 -16.66 -19.01 -5.53
CA VAL A 85 -15.50 -18.12 -5.28
C VAL A 85 -14.50 -18.09 -6.42
N ILE A 86 -13.78 -16.96 -6.49
CA ILE A 86 -12.59 -16.77 -7.32
C ILE A 86 -11.44 -16.30 -6.43
N ALA A 87 -10.28 -16.92 -6.60
CA ALA A 87 -9.06 -16.55 -5.90
C ALA A 87 -8.08 -15.86 -6.84
N TYR A 88 -7.46 -14.77 -6.40
CA TYR A 88 -6.50 -14.00 -7.20
C TYR A 88 -5.45 -13.33 -6.33
N THR A 89 -4.34 -12.93 -6.96
CA THR A 89 -3.43 -11.91 -6.44
C THR A 89 -3.53 -10.66 -7.31
N GLN A 90 -3.18 -9.49 -6.77
CA GLN A 90 -3.19 -8.23 -7.50
C GLN A 90 -1.83 -7.56 -7.43
N GLN A 91 -1.37 -7.05 -8.58
CA GLN A 91 -0.17 -6.25 -8.71
C GLN A 91 -0.52 -4.87 -9.29
N GLU A 92 0.18 -3.84 -8.84
CA GLU A 92 0.02 -2.47 -9.31
C GLU A 92 1.29 -1.99 -10.02
N THR A 93 1.17 -1.12 -11.01
CA THR A 93 2.31 -0.45 -11.63
C THR A 93 2.04 1.04 -11.71
N PHE A 94 3.08 1.86 -11.52
CA PHE A 94 2.98 3.31 -11.52
C PHE A 94 3.91 3.89 -12.58
N GLU A 95 3.35 4.59 -13.56
CA GLU A 95 4.10 5.29 -14.60
C GLU A 95 3.89 6.80 -14.44
N PHE A 96 4.96 7.57 -14.28
CA PHE A 96 4.86 9.01 -14.08
C PHE A 96 4.24 9.72 -15.31
N ASP A 97 3.20 10.52 -15.07
CA ASP A 97 2.56 11.35 -16.09
C ASP A 97 3.11 12.79 -16.02
N ALA A 98 4.15 13.05 -16.81
CA ALA A 98 4.80 14.36 -16.85
C ALA A 98 3.87 15.49 -17.34
N ALA A 99 2.88 15.17 -18.18
CA ALA A 99 1.94 16.17 -18.69
C ALA A 99 0.94 16.56 -17.61
N ALA A 100 0.36 15.57 -16.91
CA ALA A 100 -0.58 15.79 -15.82
C ALA A 100 0.08 16.36 -14.55
N SER A 101 1.37 16.12 -14.36
CA SER A 101 2.16 16.66 -13.25
C SER A 101 2.70 18.07 -13.50
N SER A 102 2.69 18.56 -14.74
CA SER A 102 3.34 19.81 -15.12
C SER A 102 2.90 21.00 -14.25
N PRO A 103 3.84 21.81 -13.71
CA PRO A 103 5.27 21.86 -14.02
C PRO A 103 6.16 20.94 -13.16
N ARG A 104 5.60 20.07 -12.32
CA ARG A 104 6.33 19.20 -11.39
C ARG A 104 7.07 18.06 -12.09
N LYS A 105 8.18 17.63 -11.50
CA LYS A 105 9.02 16.52 -11.97
C LYS A 105 9.36 15.60 -10.80
N GLU A 106 9.58 14.32 -11.05
CA GLU A 106 9.97 13.39 -9.98
C GLU A 106 11.35 13.70 -9.37
N ASP A 107 12.19 14.46 -10.09
CA ASP A 107 13.46 14.97 -9.57
C ASP A 107 13.29 16.20 -8.66
N ASP A 108 12.08 16.76 -8.53
CA ASP A 108 11.79 17.84 -7.59
C ASP A 108 12.15 17.37 -6.18
N ARG A 109 12.75 18.27 -5.40
CA ARG A 109 13.27 17.95 -4.08
C ARG A 109 12.37 18.49 -3.00
N VAL A 110 12.19 17.70 -1.95
CA VAL A 110 11.45 18.08 -0.75
C VAL A 110 12.28 17.84 0.49
N ILE A 111 12.11 18.69 1.50
CA ILE A 111 12.60 18.42 2.85
C ILE A 111 11.48 17.66 3.56
N ALA A 112 11.75 16.40 3.91
CA ALA A 112 10.78 15.50 4.53
C ALA A 112 11.35 14.88 5.81
N LEU A 113 10.46 14.38 6.67
CA LEU A 113 10.85 13.60 7.85
C LEU A 113 11.47 12.27 7.40
N ASN A 114 12.60 11.91 8.00
CA ASN A 114 13.32 10.67 7.75
C ASN A 114 12.61 9.47 8.39
N ALA A 115 11.63 8.90 7.67
CA ALA A 115 10.82 7.79 8.17
C ALA A 115 11.63 6.54 8.59
N PRO A 116 12.69 6.11 7.88
CA PRO A 116 13.55 5.02 8.35
C PRO A 116 14.24 5.32 9.68
N LEU A 117 14.78 6.54 9.87
CA LEU A 117 15.40 6.93 11.13
C LEU A 117 14.38 6.94 12.28
N MET A 118 13.19 7.49 12.06
CA MET A 118 12.10 7.47 13.04
C MET A 118 11.69 6.05 13.40
N SER A 119 11.65 5.16 12.41
CA SER A 119 11.32 3.74 12.60
C SER A 119 12.37 3.02 13.45
N ILE A 120 13.66 3.31 13.23
CA ILE A 120 14.77 2.80 14.04
C ILE A 120 14.63 3.25 15.49
N TYR A 121 14.32 4.52 15.75
CA TYR A 121 14.08 5.01 17.10
C TYR A 121 12.88 4.34 17.77
N GLN A 122 11.77 4.18 17.04
CA GLN A 122 10.58 3.51 17.56
C GLN A 122 10.84 2.03 17.91
N ILE A 123 11.68 1.35 17.14
CA ILE A 123 12.10 -0.04 17.44
C ILE A 123 13.04 -0.08 18.64
N ALA A 124 13.96 0.88 18.75
CA ALA A 124 15.00 0.90 19.78
C ALA A 124 14.46 1.32 21.16
N GLU A 125 13.49 2.22 21.22
CA GLU A 125 12.97 2.80 22.47
C GLU A 125 12.50 1.74 23.49
N PRO A 126 11.69 0.72 23.12
CA PRO A 126 11.28 -0.33 24.06
C PRO A 126 12.43 -1.24 24.53
N MET A 127 13.56 -1.25 23.83
CA MET A 127 14.74 -2.07 24.17
C MET A 127 15.59 -1.45 25.28
N GLY A 128 15.30 -0.20 25.68
CA GLY A 128 15.90 0.48 26.81
C GLY A 128 16.95 1.53 26.41
N VAL A 129 17.19 2.48 27.33
CA VAL A 129 17.99 3.70 27.11
C VAL A 129 19.40 3.42 26.58
N LEU A 130 20.03 2.31 27.01
CA LEU A 130 21.36 1.94 26.54
C LEU A 130 21.37 1.64 25.03
N VAL A 131 20.33 0.97 24.52
CA VAL A 131 20.20 0.66 23.08
C VAL A 131 20.00 1.93 22.29
N SER A 132 19.12 2.84 22.74
CA SER A 132 18.89 4.13 22.09
C SER A 132 20.16 4.97 22.01
N ALA A 133 20.96 5.03 23.09
CA ALA A 133 22.23 5.76 23.10
C ALA A 133 23.26 5.17 22.13
N VAL A 134 23.28 3.84 21.95
CA VAL A 134 24.13 3.22 20.93
C VAL A 134 23.64 3.58 19.53
N VAL A 135 22.33 3.49 19.27
CA VAL A 135 21.74 3.89 17.99
C VAL A 135 22.15 5.31 17.61
N ASP A 136 22.06 6.28 18.52
CA ASP A 136 22.48 7.68 18.29
C ASP A 136 23.93 7.79 17.82
N ASN A 137 24.84 7.06 18.47
CA ASN A 137 26.25 7.05 18.11
C ASN A 137 26.53 6.33 16.78
N CYS A 138 25.61 5.49 16.33
CA CYS A 138 25.75 4.63 15.16
C CYS A 138 24.99 5.13 13.92
N ILE A 139 24.21 6.22 14.00
CA ILE A 139 23.46 6.76 12.85
C ILE A 139 24.34 6.95 11.61
N LYS A 140 25.58 7.41 11.81
CA LYS A 140 26.53 7.66 10.72
C LYS A 140 26.97 6.37 9.99
N SER A 141 26.99 5.22 10.67
CA SER A 141 27.27 3.93 10.02
C SER A 141 26.02 3.32 9.42
N THR A 142 24.84 3.59 9.99
CA THR A 142 23.56 3.07 9.50
C THR A 142 23.11 3.76 8.21
N PHE A 143 23.32 5.07 8.07
CA PHE A 143 22.84 5.86 6.94
C PHE A 143 23.98 6.33 6.04
N GLN A 144 23.68 6.49 4.76
CA GLN A 144 24.59 7.21 3.86
C GLN A 144 24.79 8.66 4.33
N ALA A 145 25.89 9.29 3.87
CA ALA A 145 26.15 10.69 4.12
C ALA A 145 24.92 11.56 3.79
N ASN A 146 24.58 12.47 4.70
CA ASN A 146 23.43 13.39 4.63
C ASN A 146 22.03 12.79 4.86
N TYR A 147 21.91 11.48 5.08
CA TYR A 147 20.62 10.84 5.41
C TYR A 147 20.51 10.39 6.87
N GLY A 148 21.49 10.73 7.71
CA GLY A 148 21.49 10.50 9.16
C GLY A 148 20.85 11.63 9.98
N GLN A 149 19.97 12.44 9.38
CA GLN A 149 19.33 13.58 10.02
C GLN A 149 17.81 13.34 10.14
N ILE A 150 17.16 14.01 11.10
CA ILE A 150 15.70 13.91 11.31
C ILE A 150 14.94 14.37 10.07
N PHE A 151 15.41 15.42 9.41
CA PHE A 151 14.89 15.91 8.15
C PHE A 151 15.89 15.65 7.04
N ILE A 152 15.40 15.19 5.89
CA ILE A 152 16.22 14.85 4.73
C ILE A 152 15.72 15.61 3.52
N ASN A 153 16.67 16.17 2.77
CA ASN A 153 16.40 16.72 1.45
C ASN A 153 16.51 15.57 0.43
N ILE A 154 15.40 15.19 -0.20
CA ILE A 154 15.29 13.99 -1.06
C ILE A 154 14.45 14.30 -2.30
N SER A 155 14.74 13.65 -3.43
CA SER A 155 13.86 13.77 -4.61
C SER A 155 12.56 13.02 -4.40
N VAL A 156 11.49 13.44 -5.07
CA VAL A 156 10.19 12.75 -5.03
C VAL A 156 10.31 11.32 -5.53
N ARG A 157 11.09 11.06 -6.59
CA ARG A 157 11.33 9.72 -7.12
C ARG A 157 11.98 8.81 -6.07
N GLU A 158 13.03 9.29 -5.39
CA GLU A 158 13.71 8.55 -4.34
C GLU A 158 12.79 8.28 -3.14
N LEU A 159 11.98 9.25 -2.74
CA LEU A 159 11.07 9.11 -1.61
C LEU A 159 9.98 8.07 -1.88
N LEU A 160 9.37 8.13 -3.07
CA LEU A 160 8.21 7.30 -3.41
C LEU A 160 8.60 5.91 -3.92
N PHE A 161 9.62 5.81 -4.77
CA PHE A 161 9.91 4.58 -5.53
C PHE A 161 11.37 4.12 -5.45
N ASP A 162 12.37 4.93 -5.85
CA ASP A 162 13.76 4.44 -5.95
C ASP A 162 14.34 4.03 -4.59
N GLY A 163 13.91 4.71 -3.54
CA GLY A 163 14.17 4.37 -2.14
C GLY A 163 15.48 4.91 -1.55
N LEU A 164 15.45 5.07 -0.23
CA LEU A 164 16.57 5.46 0.61
C LEU A 164 17.26 4.21 1.19
N ASN A 165 18.53 4.03 0.87
CA ASN A 165 19.34 2.95 1.43
C ASN A 165 19.81 3.26 2.85
N PHE A 166 19.68 2.30 3.76
CA PHE A 166 20.10 2.34 5.15
C PHE A 166 20.55 0.95 5.64
N CYS A 167 21.04 0.85 6.87
CA CYS A 167 21.55 -0.40 7.44
C CYS A 167 22.69 -1.04 6.63
N ARG A 168 23.59 -0.22 6.08
CA ARG A 168 24.83 -0.71 5.48
C ARG A 168 25.75 -1.18 6.59
N ASN A 169 25.83 -2.49 6.81
CA ASN A 169 26.63 -3.01 7.91
C ASN A 169 28.12 -3.03 7.51
N THR A 170 28.82 -1.92 7.72
CA THR A 170 30.17 -1.71 7.17
C THR A 170 31.32 -2.06 8.13
N GLU A 171 31.07 -2.30 9.41
CA GLU A 171 32.13 -2.51 10.41
C GLU A 171 31.76 -3.61 11.42
N ASP A 172 32.75 -4.28 12.03
CA ASP A 172 32.56 -5.29 13.08
C ASP A 172 32.81 -4.66 14.46
N ASN A 173 31.82 -3.93 14.97
CA ASN A 173 31.89 -3.20 16.23
C ASN A 173 30.54 -3.19 16.96
N ALA A 174 30.44 -2.48 18.09
CA ALA A 174 29.18 -2.38 18.85
C ALA A 174 27.99 -1.84 18.02
N CYS A 175 28.25 -0.99 17.02
CA CYS A 175 27.21 -0.52 16.09
C CYS A 175 26.67 -1.64 15.22
N SER A 176 27.52 -2.56 14.76
CA SER A 176 27.10 -3.67 13.90
C SER A 176 26.09 -4.58 14.61
N TYR A 177 26.31 -4.86 15.89
CA TYR A 177 25.45 -5.73 16.68
C TYR A 177 24.06 -5.11 16.92
N ILE A 178 24.01 -3.85 17.38
CA ILE A 178 22.73 -3.17 17.64
C ILE A 178 21.99 -2.86 16.33
N ASN A 179 22.71 -2.39 15.30
CA ASN A 179 22.13 -2.20 13.98
C ASN A 179 21.55 -3.51 13.45
N ASN A 180 22.24 -4.65 13.60
CA ASN A 180 21.69 -5.94 13.18
C ASN A 180 20.33 -6.26 13.82
N ILE A 181 20.12 -5.93 15.09
CA ILE A 181 18.84 -6.20 15.75
C ILE A 181 17.75 -5.27 15.22
N VAL A 182 18.02 -3.97 15.20
CA VAL A 182 17.04 -2.96 14.76
C VAL A 182 16.72 -3.12 13.27
N CYS A 183 17.74 -3.30 12.44
CA CYS A 183 17.60 -3.49 11.00
C CYS A 183 16.88 -4.81 10.67
N LYS A 184 17.09 -5.89 11.42
CA LYS A 184 16.29 -7.12 11.23
C LYS A 184 14.81 -6.91 11.50
N GLN A 185 14.45 -6.09 12.50
CA GLN A 185 13.06 -5.73 12.72
C GLN A 185 12.53 -4.80 11.62
N ALA A 186 13.32 -3.82 11.18
CA ALA A 186 12.95 -2.93 10.09
C ALA A 186 12.71 -3.68 8.76
N ALA A 187 13.52 -4.72 8.49
CA ALA A 187 13.39 -5.58 7.32
C ALA A 187 12.06 -6.36 7.24
N THR A 188 11.29 -6.44 8.34
CA THR A 188 9.96 -7.08 8.33
C THR A 188 8.86 -6.18 7.77
N LYS A 189 9.13 -4.90 7.53
CA LYS A 189 8.13 -3.93 7.07
C LYS A 189 7.98 -4.02 5.55
N ARG A 190 6.74 -4.00 5.05
CA ARG A 190 6.44 -4.20 3.62
C ARG A 190 7.13 -3.18 2.71
N ASN A 191 7.36 -1.97 3.21
CA ASN A 191 7.98 -0.85 2.51
C ASN A 191 9.51 -0.79 2.67
N VAL A 192 10.12 -1.87 3.17
CA VAL A 192 11.56 -2.03 3.30
C VAL A 192 12.01 -3.25 2.50
N ASP A 193 12.83 -3.00 1.50
CA ASP A 193 13.49 -4.02 0.71
C ASP A 193 14.80 -4.46 1.36
N VAL A 194 15.06 -5.77 1.38
CA VAL A 194 16.37 -6.34 1.71
C VAL A 194 17.17 -6.51 0.41
N LEU A 195 18.37 -5.92 0.35
CA LEU A 195 19.27 -5.98 -0.80
C LEU A 195 20.25 -7.16 -0.71
N GLU A 196 20.92 -7.48 -1.81
CA GLU A 196 21.87 -8.61 -1.90
C GLU A 196 23.02 -8.50 -0.90
N ASP A 197 23.46 -7.28 -0.59
CA ASP A 197 24.50 -7.00 0.40
C ASP A 197 23.97 -6.96 1.85
N SER A 198 22.73 -7.40 2.07
CA SER A 198 21.99 -7.31 3.35
C SER A 198 21.71 -5.90 3.85
N SER A 199 22.03 -4.86 3.07
CA SER A 199 21.54 -3.51 3.37
C SER A 199 20.05 -3.40 3.07
N LEU A 200 19.42 -2.36 3.63
CA LEU A 200 17.99 -2.15 3.53
C LEU A 200 17.70 -0.93 2.66
N ARG A 201 16.55 -0.93 2.01
CA ARG A 201 16.07 0.19 1.20
C ARG A 201 14.63 0.48 1.50
N PHE A 202 14.36 1.69 1.93
CA PHE A 202 13.00 2.15 2.23
C PHE A 202 12.44 3.00 1.10
N SER A 203 11.19 2.80 0.73
CA SER A 203 10.44 3.70 -0.15
C SER A 203 8.96 3.66 0.20
N TYR A 204 8.20 4.71 -0.07
CA TYR A 204 6.80 4.74 0.34
C TYR A 204 5.88 3.84 -0.49
N LEU A 205 6.17 3.60 -1.77
CA LEU A 205 5.23 2.98 -2.71
C LEU A 205 5.83 1.82 -3.53
N ASN A 206 7.16 1.61 -3.52
CA ASN A 206 7.78 0.60 -4.37
C ASN A 206 7.25 -0.82 -4.12
N TYR A 207 6.93 -1.16 -2.86
CA TYR A 207 6.42 -2.49 -2.51
C TYR A 207 5.14 -2.86 -3.27
N LYS A 208 4.31 -1.87 -3.66
CA LYS A 208 3.08 -2.08 -4.44
C LYS A 208 3.35 -2.62 -5.84
N GLN A 209 4.55 -2.35 -6.36
CA GLN A 209 4.98 -2.80 -7.68
C GLN A 209 5.72 -4.13 -7.64
N LYS A 210 6.37 -4.42 -6.51
CA LYS A 210 7.32 -5.51 -6.39
C LYS A 210 6.65 -6.83 -6.07
N GLU A 211 5.75 -6.82 -5.10
CA GLU A 211 5.06 -8.01 -4.62
C GLU A 211 3.54 -7.80 -4.77
N PRO A 212 2.78 -8.86 -5.09
CA PRO A 212 1.34 -8.77 -5.02
C PRO A 212 0.87 -8.47 -3.60
N ASP A 213 -0.19 -7.68 -3.48
CA ASP A 213 -0.72 -7.21 -2.19
C ASP A 213 -1.19 -8.34 -1.25
N GLY A 214 -1.54 -9.49 -1.82
CA GLY A 214 -1.91 -10.71 -1.11
C GLY A 214 -2.82 -11.59 -1.94
N LYS A 215 -3.17 -12.75 -1.39
CA LYS A 215 -4.16 -13.67 -1.96
C LYS A 215 -5.55 -13.26 -1.49
N TYR A 216 -6.39 -12.87 -2.42
CA TYR A 216 -7.80 -12.60 -2.19
C TYR A 216 -8.62 -13.82 -2.59
N VAL A 217 -9.61 -14.19 -1.78
CA VAL A 217 -10.69 -15.11 -2.17
C VAL A 217 -11.99 -14.32 -2.08
N VAL A 218 -12.69 -14.14 -3.19
CA VAL A 218 -13.92 -13.34 -3.26
C VAL A 218 -15.06 -14.10 -3.89
N LYS A 219 -16.29 -13.72 -3.57
CA LYS A 219 -17.52 -14.27 -4.15
C LYS A 219 -17.70 -13.79 -5.60
N ARG A 220 -18.04 -14.71 -6.51
CA ARG A 220 -18.22 -14.41 -7.95
C ARG A 220 -19.61 -13.86 -8.30
N GLY A 221 -20.59 -14.05 -7.42
CA GLY A 221 -21.96 -13.55 -7.58
C GLY A 221 -22.83 -14.37 -8.53
N ILE A 222 -22.44 -15.62 -8.82
CA ILE A 222 -23.21 -16.53 -9.69
C ILE A 222 -24.44 -17.04 -8.93
N ASP A 223 -24.25 -17.48 -7.68
CA ASP A 223 -25.31 -18.02 -6.85
C ASP A 223 -26.13 -16.90 -6.20
N ASP A 224 -25.45 -15.92 -5.60
CA ASP A 224 -26.05 -14.71 -5.03
C ASP A 224 -25.32 -13.46 -5.51
N ILE A 225 -25.99 -12.70 -6.36
CA ILE A 225 -25.43 -11.48 -6.95
C ILE A 225 -25.19 -10.38 -5.90
N GLU A 226 -25.87 -10.42 -4.75
CA GLU A 226 -25.65 -9.48 -3.65
C GLU A 226 -24.31 -9.73 -2.93
N GLN A 227 -23.67 -10.88 -3.15
CA GLN A 227 -22.34 -11.18 -2.63
C GLN A 227 -21.21 -10.85 -3.60
N LEU A 228 -21.51 -10.38 -4.81
CA LEU A 228 -20.51 -10.12 -5.84
C LEU A 228 -19.34 -9.27 -5.31
N GLY A 229 -18.12 -9.79 -5.41
CA GLY A 229 -16.89 -9.09 -5.01
C GLY A 229 -16.62 -9.07 -3.50
N HIS A 230 -17.52 -9.61 -2.67
CA HIS A 230 -17.29 -9.70 -1.24
C HIS A 230 -16.13 -10.65 -0.94
N ILE A 231 -15.19 -10.18 -0.12
CA ILE A 231 -14.02 -10.92 0.31
C ILE A 231 -14.44 -11.98 1.34
N VAL A 232 -14.04 -13.21 1.08
CA VAL A 232 -14.20 -14.36 1.98
C VAL A 232 -12.97 -14.50 2.86
N THR A 233 -11.77 -14.36 2.28
CA THR A 233 -10.50 -14.33 3.00
C THR A 233 -9.47 -13.45 2.28
N TRP A 234 -8.55 -12.88 3.06
CA TRP A 234 -7.32 -12.27 2.56
C TRP A 234 -6.13 -12.99 3.22
N ASN A 235 -5.18 -13.47 2.42
CA ASN A 235 -4.08 -14.34 2.86
C ASN A 235 -4.55 -15.49 3.76
N ASP A 236 -5.66 -16.12 3.35
CA ASP A 236 -6.33 -17.22 4.06
C ASP A 236 -6.84 -16.86 5.47
N MET A 237 -6.85 -15.57 5.83
CA MET A 237 -7.37 -15.04 7.08
C MET A 237 -8.77 -14.42 6.88
N LYS A 238 -9.67 -14.69 7.84
CA LYS A 238 -10.94 -13.96 8.01
C LYS A 238 -10.83 -12.80 9.00
N TYR A 239 -9.81 -12.85 9.86
CA TYR A 239 -9.52 -11.82 10.85
C TYR A 239 -8.02 -11.52 10.81
N THR A 240 -7.65 -10.25 10.72
CA THR A 240 -6.26 -9.78 10.82
C THR A 240 -5.80 -9.77 12.27
N HIS A 241 -4.50 -9.70 12.49
CA HIS A 241 -3.90 -9.64 13.83
C HIS A 241 -3.62 -8.20 14.31
N TYR A 242 -3.95 -7.19 13.50
CA TYR A 242 -3.62 -5.79 13.78
C TYR A 242 -4.53 -5.17 14.85
N TRP A 243 -5.80 -5.60 14.91
CA TRP A 243 -6.85 -4.91 15.68
C TRP A 243 -7.56 -5.82 16.68
N GLY A 244 -6.78 -6.41 17.59
CA GLY A 244 -7.29 -7.36 18.59
C GLY A 244 -7.82 -8.66 17.99
N GLU A 245 -7.77 -9.75 18.75
CA GLU A 245 -8.16 -11.06 18.23
C GLU A 245 -9.69 -11.19 18.14
N ASN A 246 -10.18 -11.60 16.96
CA ASN A 246 -11.59 -11.93 16.69
C ASN A 246 -12.59 -10.81 17.05
N THR A 247 -12.28 -9.57 16.67
CA THR A 247 -13.16 -8.41 16.85
C THR A 247 -13.72 -7.94 15.50
N THR A 248 -14.74 -7.08 15.53
CA THR A 248 -15.22 -6.42 14.31
C THR A 248 -14.16 -5.51 13.67
N CYS A 249 -13.13 -5.10 14.42
CA CYS A 249 -12.03 -4.28 13.89
C CYS A 249 -10.98 -5.11 13.15
N SER A 250 -10.85 -6.41 13.48
CA SER A 250 -9.95 -7.32 12.77
C SER A 250 -10.61 -8.06 11.61
N GLU A 251 -11.94 -8.01 11.48
CA GLU A 251 -12.67 -8.71 10.43
C GLU A 251 -12.28 -8.24 9.01
N VAL A 252 -11.88 -9.18 8.15
CA VAL A 252 -11.68 -8.94 6.71
C VAL A 252 -13.06 -8.94 6.05
N LYS A 253 -13.59 -7.74 5.80
CA LYS A 253 -14.99 -7.57 5.35
C LYS A 253 -15.14 -6.55 4.23
N GLY A 254 -16.05 -6.84 3.32
CA GLY A 254 -16.44 -5.95 2.23
C GLY A 254 -15.81 -6.35 0.91
N THR A 255 -15.61 -5.38 0.04
CA THR A 255 -15.00 -5.56 -1.30
C THR A 255 -13.62 -4.94 -1.34
N ASP A 256 -12.85 -5.24 -2.39
CA ASP A 256 -11.58 -4.56 -2.69
C ASP A 256 -11.79 -3.22 -3.43
N SER A 257 -13.02 -2.69 -3.45
CA SER A 257 -13.47 -1.49 -4.17
C SER A 257 -13.47 -1.54 -5.70
N THR A 258 -13.16 -2.69 -6.32
CA THR A 258 -13.12 -2.80 -7.80
C THR A 258 -14.46 -3.20 -8.41
N VAL A 259 -15.28 -3.95 -7.68
CA VAL A 259 -16.60 -4.43 -8.11
C VAL A 259 -17.56 -4.36 -6.94
N TYR A 260 -18.82 -4.01 -7.24
CA TYR A 260 -19.90 -3.97 -6.27
C TYR A 260 -21.12 -4.75 -6.79
N PRO A 261 -21.95 -5.27 -5.89
CA PRO A 261 -23.26 -5.81 -6.26
C PRO A 261 -24.08 -4.79 -7.10
N PRO A 262 -24.82 -5.25 -8.11
CA PRO A 262 -25.70 -4.38 -8.89
C PRO A 262 -26.89 -3.91 -8.05
N ARG A 263 -27.67 -2.95 -8.55
CA ARG A 263 -28.91 -2.45 -7.92
C ARG A 263 -28.69 -1.72 -6.59
N VAL A 264 -27.60 -0.97 -6.50
CA VAL A 264 -27.30 -0.05 -5.41
C VAL A 264 -28.46 0.92 -5.16
N LYS A 265 -28.94 1.00 -3.91
CA LYS A 265 -29.91 2.01 -3.45
C LYS A 265 -29.22 3.04 -2.57
N LYS A 266 -29.91 4.15 -2.30
CA LYS A 266 -29.38 5.27 -1.48
C LYS A 266 -29.13 4.89 -0.01
N ASP A 267 -29.79 3.84 0.47
CA ASP A 267 -29.71 3.32 1.84
C ASP A 267 -28.74 2.14 1.97
N ASN A 268 -28.09 1.69 0.88
CA ASN A 268 -27.07 0.66 0.95
C ASN A 268 -25.79 1.19 1.65
N SER A 269 -25.24 0.40 2.55
CA SER A 269 -23.90 0.60 3.11
C SER A 269 -22.89 -0.30 2.40
N PHE A 270 -21.75 0.26 2.02
CA PHE A 270 -20.64 -0.48 1.41
C PHE A 270 -19.49 -0.61 2.38
N PHE A 271 -19.00 -1.83 2.55
CA PHE A 271 -17.76 -2.09 3.26
C PHE A 271 -16.64 -2.26 2.23
N ILE A 272 -15.51 -1.60 2.49
CA ILE A 272 -14.31 -1.69 1.67
C ILE A 272 -13.20 -2.17 2.58
N TYR A 273 -12.49 -3.20 2.14
CA TYR A 273 -11.28 -3.67 2.79
C TYR A 273 -10.08 -3.08 2.03
N ALA A 274 -9.22 -2.36 2.73
CA ALA A 274 -8.04 -1.72 2.18
C ALA A 274 -6.81 -2.13 2.99
N THR A 275 -5.97 -2.98 2.42
CA THR A 275 -4.71 -3.45 3.01
C THR A 275 -3.69 -2.34 3.24
N ASP A 276 -3.90 -1.17 2.63
CA ASP A 276 -3.02 -0.01 2.79
C ASP A 276 -3.14 0.69 4.16
N ILE A 277 -4.25 0.49 4.86
CA ILE A 277 -4.53 1.12 6.17
C ILE A 277 -4.55 0.11 7.33
N CYS A 278 -3.81 -1.00 7.17
CA CYS A 278 -3.64 -2.15 8.09
C CYS A 278 -4.70 -3.24 7.96
#